data_AF-A0A9X1RIB3-F1
#
_entry.id   AF-A0A9X1RIB3-F1
#
_cell.length_a   1.000
_cell.length_b   1.000
_cell.length_c   1.000
_cell.angle_alpha   90.00
_cell.angle_beta   90.00
_cell.angle_gamma   90.00
#
_symmetry.space_group_name_H-M   'P 1'
#
loop_
_entity.id
_entity.type
_entity.pdbx_description
1 polymer ?
#
loop_
_entity_poly.entity_id
_entity_poly.type
_entity_poly.pdbx_seq_one_letter_code
_entity_poly.pdbx_strand_id
1 'polypeptide(L)'
;MTALFWVPYVLNRIVAVGLGGALAGGAPDSGKLADWAQRAARAHGNAIENLAIFAPIVLIAHVLGISSAATKAAVVVYFFARLAHYLVYAAGIPAARTLTFTAGWLAQIAIIASILRWI
;
A
#
# COMPACT_ATOMS: atom_id res chain seq x y z
N MET A 1 0.77 5.57 -5.88
CA MET A 1 0.41 5.84 -4.47
C MET A 1 1.48 5.39 -3.49
N THR A 2 1.90 4.11 -3.46
CA THR A 2 2.91 3.60 -2.50
C THR A 2 4.18 4.44 -2.43
N ALA A 3 4.68 4.95 -3.57
CA ALA A 3 5.84 5.83 -3.64
C ALA A 3 5.76 7.11 -2.80
N LEU A 4 4.56 7.54 -2.39
CA LEU A 4 4.33 8.75 -1.59
C LEU A 4 4.07 8.46 -0.10
N PHE A 5 3.92 7.19 0.28
CA PHE A 5 3.52 6.80 1.64
C PHE A 5 4.61 7.01 2.70
N TRP A 6 5.85 7.26 2.27
CA TRP A 6 6.94 7.60 3.18
C TRP A 6 6.87 9.03 3.70
N VAL A 7 6.28 9.95 2.93
CA VAL A 7 6.32 11.39 3.21
C VAL A 7 5.74 11.72 4.59
N PRO A 8 4.53 11.26 4.99
CA PRO A 8 3.92 11.69 6.24
C PRO A 8 4.74 11.31 7.48
N TYR A 9 5.21 10.06 7.57
CA TYR A 9 5.96 9.62 8.76
C TYR A 9 7.40 10.14 8.77
N VAL A 10 7.99 10.47 7.61
CA VAL A 10 9.29 11.15 7.57
C VAL A 10 9.16 12.61 7.99
N LEU A 11 8.09 13.31 7.61
CA LEU A 11 7.81 14.64 8.15
C LEU A 11 7.64 14.60 9.68
N ASN A 12 6.91 13.61 10.21
CA ASN A 12 6.82 13.42 11.67
C ASN A 12 8.20 13.17 12.28
N ARG A 13 9.07 12.40 11.61
CA ARG A 13 10.44 12.18 12.08
C ARG A 13 11.24 13.47 12.15
N ILE A 14 11.17 14.30 11.11
CA ILE A 14 11.86 15.61 11.08
C ILE A 14 11.37 16.50 12.24
N VAL A 15 10.06 16.50 12.52
CA VAL A 15 9.50 17.23 13.66
C VAL A 15 9.99 16.67 14.99
N ALA A 16 10.06 15.34 15.13
CA ALA A 16 10.40 14.68 16.40
C ALA A 16 11.89 14.71 16.77
N VAL A 17 12.79 14.64 15.78
CA VAL A 17 14.25 14.54 16.03
C VAL A 17 15.08 15.61 15.33
N GLY A 18 14.44 16.56 14.66
CA GLY A 18 15.10 17.56 13.82
C GLY A 18 15.61 16.98 12.50
N LEU A 19 15.95 17.85 11.54
CA LEU A 19 16.48 17.44 10.24
C LEU A 19 17.80 16.67 10.37
N GLY A 20 18.72 17.15 11.21
CA GLY A 20 20.00 16.46 11.46
C GLY A 20 19.82 15.07 12.07
N GLY A 21 18.90 14.92 13.03
CA GLY A 21 18.57 13.62 13.60
C GLY A 21 17.85 12.68 12.63
N ALA A 22 17.04 13.23 11.71
CA ALA A 22 16.38 12.46 10.67
C ALA A 22 17.38 11.93 9.62
N LEU A 23 18.40 12.73 9.26
CA LEU A 23 19.45 12.37 8.30
C LEU A 23 20.51 11.44 8.91
N ALA A 24 20.71 11.47 10.23
CA ALA A 24 21.66 10.61 10.94
C ALA A 24 21.29 9.11 10.94
N GLY A 25 20.18 8.71 10.32
CA GLY A 25 19.88 7.29 10.06
C GLY A 25 19.39 6.49 11.26
N GLY A 26 18.84 7.15 12.29
CA GLY A 26 18.29 6.46 13.46
C GLY A 26 17.22 5.43 13.12
N ALA A 27 17.13 4.37 13.95
CA ALA A 27 16.20 3.27 13.77
C ALA A 27 14.75 3.77 13.57
N PRO A 28 13.97 3.19 12.64
CA PRO A 28 12.62 3.64 12.35
C PRO A 28 11.66 3.64 13.54
N ASP A 29 11.96 2.83 14.55
CA ASP A 29 11.14 2.60 15.74
C ASP A 29 11.83 3.05 17.03
N SER A 30 12.62 4.14 16.96
CA SER A 30 13.34 4.71 18.10
C SER A 30 12.46 5.23 19.26
N GLY A 31 11.15 4.93 19.26
CA GLY A 31 10.17 5.40 20.26
C GLY A 31 9.84 6.89 20.19
N LYS A 32 10.52 7.65 19.34
CA LYS A 32 10.34 9.11 19.20
C LYS A 32 9.26 9.51 18.20
N LEU A 33 8.72 8.57 17.43
CA LEU A 33 7.64 8.84 16.48
C LEU A 33 6.27 8.72 17.16
N ALA A 34 5.33 9.59 16.77
CA ALA A 34 3.95 9.45 17.16
C ALA A 34 3.38 8.10 16.71
N ASP A 35 2.44 7.53 17.46
CA ASP A 35 1.90 6.19 17.19
C ASP A 35 1.33 6.04 15.78
N TRP A 36 0.68 7.09 15.26
CA TRP A 36 0.15 7.10 13.90
C TRP A 36 1.26 7.01 12.85
N ALA A 37 2.43 7.62 13.10
CA ALA A 37 3.57 7.63 12.19
C ALA A 37 4.27 6.27 12.17
N GLN A 38 4.37 5.61 13.32
CA GLN A 38 4.82 4.21 13.40
C GLN A 38 3.87 3.28 12.64
N ARG A 39 2.55 3.44 12.82
CA ARG A 39 1.54 2.69 12.05
C ARG A 39 1.62 2.97 10.56
N ALA A 40 1.84 4.23 10.16
CA ALA A 40 2.00 4.62 8.77
C ALA A 40 3.26 3.99 8.13
N ALA A 41 4.37 3.88 8.86
CA ALA A 41 5.55 3.17 8.39
C ALA A 41 5.28 1.67 8.17
N ARG A 42 4.57 1.01 9.10
CA ARG A 42 4.10 -0.38 8.93
C ARG A 42 3.14 -0.53 7.75
N ALA A 43 2.23 0.42 7.57
CA ALA A 43 1.30 0.45 6.45
C ALA A 43 2.00 0.62 5.10
N HIS A 44 3.06 1.42 5.06
CA HIS A 44 3.90 1.59 3.87
C HIS A 44 4.62 0.28 3.52
N GLY A 45 5.24 -0.40 4.48
CA GLY A 45 5.83 -1.73 4.27
C GLY A 45 4.84 -2.73 3.67
N ASN A 46 3.63 -2.81 4.25
CA ASN A 46 2.57 -3.67 3.71
C ASN A 46 2.13 -3.28 2.28
N ALA A 47 2.18 -2.00 1.94
CA ALA A 47 1.89 -1.53 0.58
C ALA A 47 3.00 -1.87 -0.43
N ILE A 48 4.26 -1.95 -0.01
CA ILE A 48 5.37 -2.43 -0.84
C ILE A 48 5.22 -3.93 -1.10
N GLU A 49 4.95 -4.73 -0.06
CA GLU A 49 4.73 -6.18 -0.19
C GLU A 49 3.58 -6.49 -1.15
N ASN A 50 2.47 -5.76 -1.05
CA ASN A 50 1.34 -5.93 -1.97
C ASN A 50 1.66 -5.45 -3.40
N LEU A 51 2.50 -4.44 -3.55
CA LEU A 51 2.92 -3.97 -4.86
C LEU A 51 3.81 -5.00 -5.56
N ALA A 52 4.64 -5.73 -4.82
CA ALA A 52 5.48 -6.80 -5.34
C ALA A 52 4.69 -7.96 -5.97
N ILE A 53 3.41 -8.13 -5.59
CA ILE A 53 2.50 -9.09 -6.21
C ILE A 53 1.71 -8.44 -7.35
N PHE A 54 1.13 -7.26 -7.09
CA PHE A 54 0.26 -6.58 -8.05
C PHE A 54 0.98 -6.14 -9.33
N ALA A 55 2.21 -5.62 -9.23
CA ALA A 55 2.91 -5.12 -10.40
C ALA A 55 3.23 -6.25 -11.41
N PRO A 56 3.82 -7.40 -11.01
CA PRO A 56 4.02 -8.52 -11.94
C PRO A 56 2.74 -9.02 -12.61
N ILE A 57 1.64 -9.21 -11.87
CA ILE A 57 0.41 -9.74 -12.46
C ILE A 57 -0.19 -8.78 -13.52
N VAL A 58 -0.13 -7.46 -13.28
CA VAL A 58 -0.60 -6.47 -14.26
C VAL A 58 0.31 -6.44 -15.49
N LEU A 59 1.63 -6.53 -15.29
CA LEU A 59 2.58 -6.59 -16.40
C LEU A 59 2.38 -7.85 -17.25
N ILE A 60 2.13 -9.00 -16.61
CA ILE A 60 1.80 -10.26 -17.32
C ILE A 60 0.50 -10.09 -18.12
N ALA A 61 -0.56 -9.56 -17.50
CA ALA A 61 -1.81 -9.31 -18.22
C ALA A 61 -1.62 -8.39 -19.42
N HIS A 62 -0.80 -7.34 -19.29
CA HIS A 62 -0.47 -6.42 -20.37
C HIS A 62 0.29 -7.11 -21.52
N VAL A 63 1.34 -7.89 -21.21
CA VAL A 63 2.12 -8.63 -22.22
C VAL A 63 1.28 -9.67 -22.95
N LEU A 64 0.32 -10.30 -22.26
CA LEU A 64 -0.63 -11.25 -22.85
C LEU A 64 -1.77 -10.56 -23.65
N GLY A 65 -1.83 -9.23 -23.68
CA GLY A 65 -2.91 -8.49 -24.34
C GLY A 65 -4.27 -8.61 -23.65
N ILE A 66 -4.31 -9.01 -22.38
CA ILE A 66 -5.55 -9.21 -21.61
C ILE A 66 -5.98 -7.86 -21.02
N SER A 67 -7.04 -7.28 -21.60
CA SER A 67 -7.62 -6.01 -21.12
C SER A 67 -9.15 -6.02 -21.22
N SER A 68 -9.81 -6.64 -20.23
CA SER A 68 -11.26 -6.65 -20.10
C SER A 68 -11.77 -5.51 -19.21
N ALA A 69 -13.07 -5.22 -19.25
CA ALA A 69 -13.70 -4.28 -18.32
C ALA A 69 -13.43 -4.66 -16.84
N ALA A 70 -13.43 -5.96 -16.53
CA ALA A 70 -13.13 -6.48 -15.20
C ALA A 70 -11.69 -6.16 -14.76
N THR A 71 -10.68 -6.38 -15.61
CA THR A 71 -9.28 -6.07 -15.27
C THR A 71 -9.05 -4.58 -15.03
N LYS A 72 -9.70 -3.71 -15.83
CA LYS A 72 -9.63 -2.25 -15.66
C LYS A 72 -10.25 -1.82 -14.34
N ALA A 73 -11.44 -2.33 -14.03
CA ALA A 73 -12.11 -2.08 -12.75
C ALA A 73 -11.27 -2.58 -11.57
N ALA A 74 -10.67 -3.77 -11.67
CA ALA A 74 -9.82 -4.34 -10.62
C ALA A 74 -8.59 -3.46 -10.33
N VAL A 75 -7.92 -2.91 -11.35
CA VAL A 75 -6.79 -1.98 -11.17
C VAL A 75 -7.21 -0.72 -10.42
N VAL A 76 -8.36 -0.14 -10.76
CA VAL A 76 -8.90 1.05 -10.07
C VAL A 76 -9.28 0.73 -8.62
N VAL A 77 -9.96 -0.39 -8.39
CA VAL A 77 -10.32 -0.86 -7.05
C VAL A 77 -9.08 -1.10 -6.20
N TYR A 78 -8.05 -1.76 -6.75
CA TYR A 78 -6.78 -1.96 -6.06
C TYR A 78 -6.18 -0.62 -5.63
N PHE A 79 -6.10 0.36 -6.52
CA PHE A 79 -5.55 1.68 -6.20
C PHE A 79 -6.26 2.32 -5.01
N PHE A 80 -7.59 2.46 -5.06
CA PHE A 80 -8.31 3.13 -3.98
C PHE A 80 -8.37 2.31 -2.70
N ALA A 81 -8.48 0.98 -2.79
CA ALA A 81 -8.44 0.08 -1.64
C ALA A 81 -7.12 0.20 -0.88
N ARG A 82 -5.99 0.25 -1.60
CA ARG A 82 -4.67 0.39 -0.98
C ARG A 82 -4.45 1.79 -0.40
N LEU A 83 -4.97 2.83 -1.04
CA LEU A 83 -4.95 4.19 -0.50
C LEU A 83 -5.74 4.28 0.80
N ALA A 84 -6.97 3.77 0.80
CA ALA A 84 -7.81 3.72 1.99
C ALA A 84 -7.16 2.88 3.10
N HIS A 85 -6.60 1.72 2.78
CA HIS A 85 -5.90 0.86 3.73
C HIS A 85 -4.77 1.59 4.45
N TYR A 86 -3.94 2.36 3.72
CA TYR A 86 -2.86 3.13 4.34
C TYR A 86 -3.41 4.16 5.35
N LEU A 87 -4.42 4.93 4.96
CA LEU A 87 -5.02 5.97 5.82
C LEU A 87 -5.66 5.35 7.07
N VAL A 88 -6.44 4.29 6.89
CA VAL A 88 -7.14 3.56 7.96
C VAL A 88 -6.15 2.91 8.92
N TYR A 89 -5.06 2.34 8.41
CA TYR A 89 -4.02 1.73 9.25
C TYR A 89 -3.26 2.82 10.04
N ALA A 90 -2.91 3.94 9.41
CA ALA A 90 -2.33 5.08 10.12
C ALA A 90 -3.27 5.60 11.24
N ALA A 91 -4.57 5.68 10.97
CA ALA A 91 -5.60 6.05 11.94
C ALA A 91 -5.83 5.01 13.06
N GLY A 92 -5.40 3.76 12.86
CA GLY A 92 -5.51 2.70 13.87
C GLY A 92 -6.90 2.08 13.97
N ILE A 93 -7.67 2.02 12.89
CA ILE A 93 -9.03 1.47 12.85
C ILE A 93 -8.99 0.00 12.37
N PRO A 94 -9.08 -1.02 13.25
CA PRO A 94 -8.73 -2.40 12.87
C PRO A 94 -9.72 -3.06 11.89
N ALA A 95 -11.02 -2.84 12.06
CA ALA A 95 -12.04 -3.48 11.22
C ALA A 95 -12.00 -2.97 9.77
N ALA A 96 -11.93 -1.64 9.60
CA ALA A 96 -11.82 -1.02 8.28
C ALA A 96 -10.50 -1.40 7.57
N ARG A 97 -9.43 -1.67 8.34
CA ARG A 97 -8.16 -2.14 7.79
C ARG A 97 -8.33 -3.48 7.08
N THR A 98 -9.03 -4.43 7.71
CA THR A 98 -9.27 -5.74 7.10
C THR A 98 -10.12 -5.61 5.84
N LEU A 99 -11.19 -4.81 5.87
CA LEU A 99 -12.07 -4.62 4.70
C LEU A 99 -11.32 -4.03 3.49
N THR A 100 -10.54 -2.97 3.73
CA THR A 100 -9.75 -2.31 2.67
C THR A 100 -8.63 -3.22 2.14
N PHE A 101 -8.03 -4.04 3.00
CA PHE A 101 -7.07 -5.06 2.58
C PHE A 101 -7.73 -6.10 1.68
N THR A 102 -8.85 -6.67 2.10
CA THR A 102 -9.58 -7.70 1.35
C THR A 102 -10.05 -7.19 -0.01
N ALA A 103 -10.50 -5.94 -0.11
CA ALA A 103 -10.86 -5.34 -1.40
C ALA A 103 -9.67 -5.29 -2.38
N GLY A 104 -8.48 -4.88 -1.90
CA GLY A 104 -7.27 -4.88 -2.71
C GLY A 104 -6.76 -6.29 -3.06
N TRP A 105 -6.98 -7.26 -2.18
CA TRP A 105 -6.68 -8.67 -2.46
C TRP A 105 -7.61 -9.26 -3.53
N LEU A 106 -8.93 -9.04 -3.42
CA LEU A 106 -9.91 -9.48 -4.41
C LEU A 106 -9.64 -8.91 -5.80
N ALA A 107 -9.19 -7.64 -5.88
CA ALA A 107 -8.77 -7.05 -7.14
C ALA A 107 -7.60 -7.79 -7.79
N GLN A 108 -6.60 -8.24 -7.01
CA GLN A 108 -5.50 -9.04 -7.52
C GLN A 108 -5.99 -10.41 -8.00
N ILE A 109 -6.88 -11.06 -7.25
CA ILE A 109 -7.49 -12.33 -7.64
C ILE A 109 -8.28 -12.20 -8.95
N ALA A 110 -9.01 -11.11 -9.15
CA ALA A 110 -9.75 -10.88 -10.41
C ALA A 110 -8.82 -10.78 -11.62
N ILE A 111 -7.66 -10.12 -11.47
CA ILE A 111 -6.66 -10.03 -12.54
C ILE A 111 -6.05 -11.41 -12.81
N ILE A 112 -5.70 -12.16 -11.76
CA ILE A 112 -5.17 -13.53 -11.90
C ILE A 112 -6.19 -14.45 -12.59
N ALA A 113 -7.46 -14.40 -12.19
CA ALA A 113 -8.52 -15.19 -12.80
C ALA A 113 -8.71 -14.85 -14.29
N SER A 114 -8.55 -13.57 -14.66
CA SER A 114 -8.56 -13.14 -16.07
C SER A 114 -7.35 -13.69 -16.85
N ILE A 115 -6.17 -13.73 -16.23
CA ILE A 115 -4.96 -14.34 -16.82
C ILE A 115 -5.16 -15.84 -17.04
N LEU A 116 -5.77 -16.52 -16.08
CA LEU A 116 -6.06 -17.97 -16.13
C LEU A 116 -7.27 -18.32 -17.01
N ARG A 117 -7.94 -17.32 -17.62
CA ARG A 117 -9.12 -17.47 -18.48
C ARG A 117 -10.32 -18.11 -17.77
N TRP A 118 -10.46 -17.87 -16.47
CA TRP A 118 -11.64 -18.27 -15.71
C TRP A 118 -12.80 -17.29 -15.86
N ILE A 119 -12.48 -16.03 -16.23
CA ILE A 119 -13.40 -14.94 -16.51
C ILE A 119 -12.90 -14.08 -17.66
#